data_AF-A0A554JD69-F1
#
_entry.id   AF-A0A554JD69-F1
#
_cell.length_a   1.000
_cell.length_b   1.000
_cell.length_c   1.000
_cell.angle_alpha   90.00
_cell.angle_beta   90.00
_cell.angle_gamma   90.00
#
_symmetry.space_group_name_H-M   'P 1'
#
loop_
_entity.id
_entity.type
_entity.pdbx_description
1 polymer ?
#
loop_
_entity_poly.entity_id
_entity_poly.type
_entity_poly.pdbx_seq_one_letter_code
_entity_poly.pdbx_strand_id
1 'polypeptide(L)' 'MKKDKLITNLAILYFILGLIFATGYAAYYKWTALAFLSPGFYAVVLTWPLQISGFFNDFINFGLAGKPI' A
#
# COMPACT_ATOMS: atom_id res chain seq x y z
N MET A 1 5.67 -29.21 5.91
CA MET A 1 6.47 -27.98 6.04
C MET A 1 6.47 -27.53 7.50
N LYS A 2 7.62 -27.15 8.07
CA LYS A 2 7.70 -26.61 9.43
C LYS A 2 6.84 -25.33 9.51
N LYS A 3 6.03 -25.18 10.56
CA LYS A 3 5.06 -24.08 10.74
C LYS A 3 5.71 -22.70 10.54
N ASP A 4 6.96 -22.56 10.97
CA ASP A 4 7.76 -21.34 10.83
C ASP A 4 7.91 -20.90 9.36
N LYS A 5 8.19 -21.84 8.46
CA LYS A 5 8.37 -21.55 7.03
C LYS A 5 7.06 -21.06 6.39
N LEU A 6 5.91 -21.56 6.86
CA LEU A 6 4.61 -21.10 6.38
C LEU A 6 4.34 -19.65 6.82
N ILE A 7 4.57 -19.34 8.10
CA ILE A 7 4.37 -17.99 8.65
C ILE A 7 5.29 -16.99 7.95
N THR A 8 6.57 -17.34 7.75
CA THR A 8 7.52 -16.51 7.01
C THR A 8 7.04 -16.25 5.58
N ASN A 9 6.59 -17.28 4.86
CA ASN A 9 6.09 -17.11 3.50
C ASN A 9 4.84 -16.21 3.45
N LEU A 10 3.92 -16.34 4.41
CA LEU A 10 2.74 -15.48 4.52
C LEU A 10 3.12 -14.03 4.81
N ALA A 11 4.09 -13.79 5.70
CA ALA A 11 4.57 -12.44 5.99
C ALA A 11 5.25 -11.80 4.76
N ILE A 12 6.05 -12.57 4.02
CA ILE A 12 6.66 -12.11 2.76
C ILE A 12 5.58 -11.75 1.74
N LEU A 13 4.60 -12.64 1.56
CA LEU A 13 3.49 -12.39 0.63
C LEU A 13 2.70 -11.13 1.02
N TYR A 14 2.37 -10.98 2.30
CA TYR A 14 1.68 -9.79 2.82
C TYR A 14 2.47 -8.51 2.54
N PHE A 15 3.79 -8.53 2.76
CA PHE A 15 4.65 -7.39 2.51
C PHE A 15 4.75 -7.03 1.01
N ILE A 16 4.86 -8.03 0.13
CA ILE A 16 4.89 -7.81 -1.33
C ILE A 16 3.58 -7.18 -1.82
N LEU A 17 2.43 -7.70 -1.36
CA LEU A 17 1.13 -7.12 -1.67
C LEU A 17 1.03 -5.67 -1.16
N GLY A 18 1.51 -5.42 0.06
CA GLY A 18 1.61 -4.09 0.63
C GLY A 18 2.48 -3.13 -0.18
N LEU A 19 3.63 -3.58 -0.72
CA LEU A 19 4.49 -2.77 -1.58
C LEU A 19 3.80 -2.38 -2.89
N ILE A 20 3.11 -3.32 -3.53
CA ILE A 20 2.36 -3.06 -4.77
C ILE A 20 1.25 -2.05 -4.48
N PHE A 21 0.48 -2.26 -3.41
CA PHE A 21 -0.59 -1.35 -3.01
C PHE A 21 -0.05 0.05 -2.68
N ALA A 22 1.00 0.15 -1.85
CA ALA A 22 1.58 1.42 -1.45
C ALA A 22 2.14 2.20 -2.65
N THR A 23 2.69 1.51 -3.65
CA THR A 23 3.14 2.15 -4.90
C THR A 23 1.96 2.74 -5.67
N GLY A 24 0.87 1.99 -5.83
CA GLY A 24 -0.36 2.48 -6.45
C GLY A 24 -1.00 3.63 -5.66
N TYR A 25 -1.03 3.51 -4.33
CA TYR A 25 -1.50 4.53 -3.40
C TYR A 25 -0.68 5.82 -3.55
N ALA A 26 0.64 5.74 -3.47
CA ALA A 26 1.53 6.90 -3.62
C ALA A 26 1.34 7.58 -5.00
N ALA A 27 1.19 6.79 -6.07
CA ALA A 27 0.91 7.33 -7.40
C ALA A 27 -0.45 8.03 -7.47
N TYR A 28 -1.50 7.39 -6.93
CA TYR A 28 -2.87 7.93 -6.91
C TYR A 28 -2.97 9.25 -6.14
N TYR A 29 -2.27 9.32 -5.00
CA TYR A 29 -2.24 10.50 -4.14
C TYR A 29 -1.15 11.51 -4.49
N LYS A 30 -0.48 11.33 -5.63
CA LYS A 30 0.52 12.27 -6.19
C LYS A 30 1.67 12.56 -5.22
N TRP A 31 2.07 11.55 -4.46
CA TRP A 31 3.24 11.65 -3.59
C TRP A 31 4.50 11.92 -4.41
N THR A 32 5.50 12.54 -3.78
CA THR A 32 6.80 12.76 -4.43
C THR A 32 7.42 11.43 -4.85
N ALA A 33 8.18 11.41 -5.95
CA ALA A 33 8.82 10.19 -6.46
C ALA A 33 9.78 9.53 -5.43
N LEU A 34 10.30 10.31 -4.48
CA LEU A 34 11.17 9.84 -3.40
C LEU A 34 10.41 9.43 -2.13
N ALA A 35 9.07 9.41 -2.15
CA ALA A 35 8.28 9.10 -0.97
C ALA A 35 8.51 7.68 -0.43
N PHE A 36 9.03 6.75 -1.25
CA PHE A 36 9.44 5.42 -0.79
C PHE A 36 10.56 5.44 0.26
N LEU A 37 11.29 6.57 0.39
CA LEU A 37 12.28 6.79 1.45
C LEU A 37 11.65 7.30 2.76
N SER A 38 10.34 7.58 2.76
CA SER A 38 9.65 8.13 3.92
C SER A 38 9.02 7.06 4.82
N PRO A 39 8.92 7.30 6.14
CA PRO A 39 8.18 6.41 7.05
C PRO A 39 6.71 6.23 6.65
N GLY A 40 6.10 7.26 6.05
CA GLY A 40 4.70 7.22 5.63
C GLY A 40 4.43 6.15 4.57
N PHE A 41 5.37 5.93 3.64
CA PHE A 41 5.22 4.90 2.63
C PHE A 41 5.19 3.50 3.25
N TYR A 42 6.11 3.21 4.16
CA TYR A 42 6.14 1.91 4.84
C TYR A 42 4.97 1.73 5.82
N ALA A 43 4.41 2.81 6.38
CA ALA A 43 3.16 2.72 7.12
C ALA A 43 2.03 2.20 6.22
N VAL A 44 1.91 2.69 4.97
CA VAL A 44 0.93 2.19 3.99
C VAL A 44 1.24 0.74 3.60
N VAL A 45 2.51 0.38 3.38
CA VAL A 45 2.91 -1.02 3.08
C VAL A 45 2.46 -1.99 4.18
N LEU A 46 2.59 -1.61 5.44
CA LEU A 46 2.25 -2.48 6.57
C LEU A 46 0.77 -2.47 6.92
N THR A 47 0.05 -1.39 6.60
CA THR A 47 -1.37 -1.19 6.95
C THR A 47 -2.31 -1.21 5.76
N TRP A 48 -1.84 -1.66 4.59
CA TRP A 48 -2.59 -1.63 3.33
C TRP A 48 -4.04 -2.14 3.44
N PRO A 49 -4.39 -3.22 4.17
CA PRO A 49 -5.77 -3.70 4.22
C PRO A 49 -6.73 -2.69 4.86
N LEU A 50 -6.24 -1.90 5.81
CA LEU A 50 -7.01 -0.85 6.49
C LEU A 50 -7.22 0.37 5.58
N GLN A 51 -6.28 0.60 4.66
CA GLN A 51 -6.31 1.74 3.73
C GLN A 51 -7.19 1.46 2.49
N ILE A 52 -7.52 0.20 2.18
CA ILE A 52 -8.31 -0.19 1.00
C ILE A 52 -9.63 0.57 0.93
N SER A 53 -10.41 0.59 2.02
CA SER A 53 -11.75 1.19 2.01
C SER A 53 -11.70 2.70 1.72
N GLY A 54 -10.74 3.41 2.33
CA GLY A 54 -10.47 4.82 2.06
C GLY A 54 -10.01 5.05 0.62
N PHE A 55 -9.08 4.22 0.14
CA PHE A 55 -8.58 4.28 -1.23
C PHE A 55 -9.69 4.08 -2.27
N PHE A 56 -10.57 3.10 -2.09
CA PHE A 56 -11.70 2.87 -2.98
C PHE A 56 -12.72 4.00 -2.93
N ASN A 57 -13.01 4.54 -1.75
CA ASN A 57 -13.90 5.69 -1.63
C ASN A 57 -13.34 6.90 -2.37
N ASP A 58 -12.05 7.20 -2.18
CA ASP A 58 -11.39 8.26 -2.92
C ASP A 58 -11.38 7.95 -4.43
N PHE A 59 -11.13 6.71 -4.84
CA PHE A 59 -11.19 6.30 -6.24
C PHE A 59 -12.57 6.54 -6.87
N ILE A 60 -13.65 6.27 -6.15
CA ILE A 60 -15.01 6.52 -6.62
C ILE A 60 -15.27 8.02 -6.75
N ASN A 61 -14.82 8.84 -5.80
CA ASN A 61 -15.10 10.27 -5.76
C ASN A 61 -14.22 11.09 -6.72
N PHE A 62 -12.95 10.73 -6.88
CA PHE A 62 -11.96 11.49 -7.66
C PHE A 62 -11.58 10.80 -8.98
N GLY A 63 -12.05 9.57 -9.20
CA GLY A 63 -11.80 8.81 -10.42
C GLY A 63 -10.32 8.53 -10.66
N LEU A 64 -9.97 8.28 -11.92
CA LEU A 64 -8.60 7.98 -12.37
C LEU A 64 -7.65 9.20 -12.32
N ALA A 65 -8.18 10.42 -12.14
CA ALA A 65 -7.36 11.64 -12.08
C ALA A 65 -6.50 11.72 -10.81
N GLY A 66 -6.83 10.90 -9.81
CA GLY A 66 -6.15 10.88 -8.52
C GLY A 66 -6.53 12.06 -7.63
N LYS A 67 -6.27 11.92 -6.34
CA LYS A 67 -6.55 12.95 -5.33
C LYS A 67 -5.22 13.54 -4.84
N PRO A 68 -4.87 14.79 -5.17
CA PRO A 68 -3.71 15.42 -4.54
C PRO A 68 -3.96 15.52 -3.02
N ILE A 69 -3.00 15.03 -2.22
CA ILE A 69 -2.94 15.28 -0.77
C ILE A 69 -1.91 16.37 -0.51
#